data_AF-A0A8I1U9Y2-F1
#
_entry.id   AF-A0A8I1U9Y2-F1
#
_cell.length_a   1.000
_cell.length_b   1.000
_cell.length_c   1.000
_cell.angle_alpha   90.00
_cell.angle_beta   90.00
_cell.angle_gamma   90.00
#
_symmetry.space_group_name_H-M   'P 1'
#
loop_
_entity.id
_entity.type
_entity.pdbx_description
1 polymer ?
#
loop_
_entity_poly.entity_id
_entity_poly.type
_entity_poly.pdbx_seq_one_letter_code
_entity_poly.pdbx_strand_id
1 'polypeptide(L)'
;MSTQASTAALASRRILIGKPGLDGHDIGAKIIALTLRNAGAEVIYTGLRRSPQQIAQVAVDEGVDAVGLSILSGSHKELVADVIVQLRAMKAEGVKVFVGGTIPAEDHAHLRGLGVSAVFTADMPLERVVAELAESLA
;
A
#
# COMPACT_ATOMS: atom_id res chain seq x y z
N MET A 1 33.16 7.46 9.60
CA MET A 1 32.80 6.41 8.62
C MET A 1 31.64 6.94 7.81
N SER A 2 31.88 7.18 6.52
CA SER A 2 30.96 7.85 5.61
C SER A 2 29.85 6.89 5.21
N THR A 3 28.59 7.23 5.51
CA THR A 3 27.42 6.51 4.98
C THR A 3 26.66 7.45 4.06
N GLN A 4 27.19 7.65 2.85
CA GLN A 4 26.36 8.10 1.74
C GLN A 4 25.76 6.86 1.08
N ALA A 5 24.46 6.67 1.28
CA ALA A 5 23.48 6.37 0.23
C ALA A 5 22.12 6.15 0.89
N SER A 6 21.25 7.16 0.84
CA SER A 6 19.85 6.88 0.51
C SER A 6 19.61 7.62 -0.80
N THR A 7 19.95 6.95 -1.89
CA THR A 7 19.22 7.14 -3.15
C THR A 7 17.73 7.22 -2.83
N ALA A 8 16.98 8.06 -3.53
CA ALA A 8 15.53 8.02 -3.52
C ALA A 8 15.11 6.60 -3.97
N ALA A 9 14.98 5.68 -3.01
CA ALA A 9 14.79 4.25 -3.24
C ALA A 9 13.47 3.97 -3.96
N LEU A 10 12.54 4.91 -3.84
CA LEU A 10 11.27 4.93 -4.53
C LEU A 10 11.18 6.09 -5.53
N ALA A 11 12.32 6.61 -6.02
CA ALA A 11 12.35 7.59 -7.08
C ALA A 11 11.51 7.11 -8.27
N SER A 12 10.75 8.04 -8.85
CA SER A 12 9.86 7.77 -10.00
C SER A 12 8.74 6.78 -9.73
N ARG A 13 8.49 6.40 -8.46
CA ARG A 13 7.31 5.61 -8.10
C ARG A 13 6.15 6.52 -7.72
N ARG A 14 4.98 6.24 -8.26
CA ARG A 14 3.71 6.85 -7.86
C ARG A 14 2.91 5.83 -7.07
N ILE A 15 2.59 6.17 -5.81
CA ILE A 15 1.99 5.24 -4.85
C ILE A 15 0.71 5.84 -4.30
N LEU A 16 -0.39 5.09 -4.40
CA LEU A 16 -1.66 5.44 -3.78
C LEU A 16 -1.75 4.78 -2.39
N ILE A 17 -1.95 5.57 -1.34
CA ILE A 17 -2.31 5.07 -0.01
C ILE A 17 -3.83 5.15 0.16
N GLY A 18 -4.47 3.99 0.14
CA GLY A 18 -5.90 3.79 0.26
C GLY A 18 -6.32 3.37 1.66
N LYS A 19 -7.47 3.88 2.11
CA LYS A 19 -8.15 3.42 3.33
C LYS A 19 -9.56 2.90 3.03
N PRO A 20 -9.69 1.60 2.77
CA PRO A 20 -10.98 1.01 2.41
C PRO A 20 -11.92 0.87 3.62
N GLY A 21 -13.22 0.88 3.36
CA GLY A 21 -14.25 0.51 4.33
C GLY A 21 -14.54 1.59 5.38
N LEU A 22 -14.77 1.21 6.64
CA LEU A 22 -15.13 2.15 7.72
C LEU A 22 -13.96 2.46 8.68
N ASP A 23 -12.75 2.02 8.35
CA ASP A 23 -11.58 2.18 9.20
C ASP A 23 -11.21 3.67 9.40
N GLY A 24 -11.40 4.14 10.63
CA GLY A 24 -11.09 5.52 11.04
C GLY A 24 -9.63 5.73 11.46
N HIS A 25 -8.80 4.68 11.52
CA HIS A 25 -7.43 4.78 12.01
C HIS A 25 -6.49 5.38 10.96
N ASP A 26 -6.18 6.65 11.09
CA ASP A 26 -5.49 7.37 10.01
C ASP A 26 -4.00 7.65 10.26
N ILE A 27 -3.55 7.55 11.51
CA ILE A 27 -2.19 7.95 11.90
C ILE A 27 -1.15 7.10 11.14
N GLY A 28 -1.32 5.77 11.13
CA GLY A 28 -0.39 4.87 10.44
C GLY A 28 -0.33 5.15 8.93
N ALA A 29 -1.47 5.35 8.28
CA ALA A 29 -1.54 5.67 6.85
C ALA A 29 -0.80 6.98 6.51
N LYS A 30 -0.98 8.01 7.34
CA LYS A 30 -0.28 9.31 7.19
C LYS A 30 1.22 9.20 7.43
N ILE A 31 1.64 8.42 8.42
CA ILE A 31 3.07 8.16 8.69
C ILE A 31 3.69 7.45 7.48
N ILE A 32 3.09 6.36 7.00
CA ILE A 32 3.57 5.65 5.81
C ILE A 32 3.61 6.59 4.60
N ALA A 33 2.54 7.36 4.33
CA ALA A 33 2.53 8.29 3.22
C ALA A 33 3.69 9.30 3.29
N LEU A 34 3.98 9.86 4.47
CA LEU A 34 5.11 10.75 4.67
C LEU A 34 6.46 10.03 4.50
N THR A 35 6.61 8.84 5.06
CA THR A 35 7.82 8.01 4.95
C THR A 35 8.15 7.71 3.48
N LEU A 36 7.16 7.27 2.70
CA LEU A 36 7.37 6.95 1.28
C LEU A 36 7.72 8.21 0.46
N ARG A 37 7.13 9.37 0.79
CA ARG A 37 7.53 10.65 0.18
C ARG A 37 8.96 11.03 0.51
N ASN A 38 9.39 10.85 1.76
CA ASN A 38 10.77 11.09 2.17
C ASN A 38 11.77 10.15 1.48
N ALA A 39 11.31 8.95 1.08
CA ALA A 39 12.06 8.01 0.27
C ALA A 39 12.03 8.30 -1.25
N GLY A 40 11.36 9.38 -1.67
CA GLY A 40 11.36 9.89 -3.05
C GLY A 40 10.16 9.49 -3.91
N ALA A 41 9.16 8.81 -3.37
CA ALA A 41 7.93 8.49 -4.10
C ALA A 41 7.01 9.72 -4.23
N GLU A 42 6.27 9.78 -5.34
CA GLU A 42 5.05 10.58 -5.42
C GLU A 42 3.93 9.82 -4.73
N VAL A 43 3.30 10.43 -3.71
CA VAL A 43 2.30 9.73 -2.90
C VAL A 43 0.96 10.46 -2.93
N ILE A 44 -0.07 9.71 -3.29
CA ILE A 44 -1.46 10.15 -3.26
C ILE A 44 -2.13 9.48 -2.06
N TYR A 45 -2.88 10.25 -1.27
CA TYR A 45 -3.62 9.72 -0.13
C TYR A 45 -5.11 9.90 -0.36
N THR A 46 -5.89 8.81 -0.34
CA THR A 46 -7.31 8.84 -0.73
C THR A 46 -8.24 9.53 0.28
N GLY A 47 -7.73 9.77 1.50
CA GLY A 47 -8.57 10.05 2.65
C GLY A 47 -9.26 8.79 3.19
N LEU A 48 -10.00 8.98 4.27
CA LEU A 48 -10.72 7.93 4.98
C LEU A 48 -11.94 7.44 4.20
N ARG A 49 -12.33 6.20 4.51
CA ARG A 49 -13.63 5.61 4.15
C ARG A 49 -13.94 5.61 2.66
N ARG A 50 -13.00 5.10 1.86
CA ARG A 50 -13.22 4.90 0.43
C ARG A 50 -13.72 3.49 0.14
N SER A 51 -14.57 3.36 -0.87
CA SER A 51 -14.93 2.04 -1.36
C SER A 51 -13.75 1.41 -2.12
N PRO A 52 -13.65 0.07 -2.19
CA PRO A 52 -12.66 -0.59 -3.02
C PRO A 52 -12.66 -0.10 -4.48
N GLN A 53 -13.85 0.13 -5.05
CA GLN A 53 -14.00 0.68 -6.40
C GLN A 53 -13.43 2.08 -6.53
N GLN A 54 -13.67 2.97 -5.56
CA GLN A 54 -13.10 4.33 -5.59
C GLN A 54 -11.57 4.31 -5.51
N ILE A 55 -10.99 3.43 -4.69
CA ILE A 55 -9.53 3.29 -4.59
C ILE A 55 -8.96 2.80 -5.92
N ALA A 56 -9.56 1.76 -6.52
CA ALA A 56 -9.14 1.25 -7.82
C ALA A 56 -9.26 2.30 -8.93
N GLN A 57 -10.36 3.06 -8.95
CA GLN A 57 -10.56 4.14 -9.92
C GLN A 57 -9.47 5.20 -9.83
N VAL A 58 -9.16 5.68 -8.62
CA VAL A 58 -8.08 6.65 -8.41
C VAL A 58 -6.72 6.07 -8.83
N ALA A 59 -6.46 4.79 -8.54
CA ALA A 59 -5.22 4.14 -8.95
C ALA A 59 -5.03 4.15 -10.47
N VAL A 60 -6.12 3.89 -11.21
CA VAL A 60 -6.13 3.90 -12.67
C VAL A 60 -6.01 5.31 -13.24
N ASP A 61 -6.83 6.24 -12.75
CA ASP A 61 -6.87 7.62 -13.23
C ASP A 61 -5.53 8.33 -13.02
N GLU A 62 -4.87 8.05 -11.91
CA GLU A 62 -3.58 8.65 -11.55
C GLU A 62 -2.38 7.86 -12.11
N GLY A 63 -2.61 6.69 -12.73
CA GLY A 63 -1.56 5.86 -13.31
C GLY A 63 -0.50 5.44 -12.29
N VAL A 64 -0.92 4.94 -11.13
CA VAL A 64 -0.01 4.60 -10.03
C VAL A 64 0.69 3.25 -10.26
N ASP A 65 1.93 3.13 -9.79
CA ASP A 65 2.68 1.86 -9.81
C ASP A 65 2.17 0.88 -8.76
N ALA A 66 1.70 1.42 -7.62
CA ALA A 66 1.27 0.62 -6.49
C ALA A 66 0.14 1.25 -5.67
N VAL A 67 -0.67 0.39 -5.06
CA VAL A 67 -1.70 0.72 -4.08
C VAL A 67 -1.33 0.09 -2.73
N GLY A 68 -1.13 0.94 -1.73
CA GLY A 68 -0.98 0.56 -0.33
C GLY A 68 -2.29 0.67 0.42
N LEU A 69 -2.82 -0.44 0.93
CA LEU A 69 -4.05 -0.46 1.69
C LEU A 69 -3.74 -0.46 3.20
N SER A 70 -4.19 0.58 3.91
CA SER A 70 -4.04 0.67 5.38
C SER A 70 -5.32 0.25 6.09
N ILE A 71 -5.27 -0.90 6.77
CA ILE A 71 -6.44 -1.56 7.37
C ILE A 71 -6.13 -1.99 8.81
N LEU A 72 -6.88 -1.44 9.76
CA LEU A 72 -6.81 -1.82 11.19
C LEU A 72 -8.13 -2.41 11.71
N SER A 73 -9.16 -2.53 10.85
CA SER A 73 -10.50 -2.96 11.24
C SER A 73 -10.71 -4.48 11.31
N GLY A 74 -9.70 -5.27 10.97
CA GLY A 74 -9.81 -6.74 10.83
C GLY A 74 -10.49 -7.22 9.54
N SER A 75 -10.87 -6.29 8.65
CA SER A 75 -11.57 -6.58 7.38
C SER A 75 -10.60 -6.75 6.20
N HIS A 76 -9.31 -7.01 6.45
CA HIS A 76 -8.26 -6.98 5.43
C HIS A 76 -8.45 -8.00 4.32
N LYS A 77 -8.90 -9.23 4.62
CA LYS A 77 -9.08 -10.27 3.60
C LYS A 77 -10.10 -9.85 2.54
N GLU A 78 -11.27 -9.42 2.99
CA GLU A 78 -12.38 -9.01 2.12
C GLU A 78 -12.03 -7.74 1.35
N LEU A 79 -11.59 -6.69 2.05
CA LEU A 79 -11.33 -5.39 1.41
C LEU A 79 -10.17 -5.43 0.41
N VAL A 80 -9.13 -6.23 0.69
CA VAL A 80 -8.01 -6.41 -0.25
C VAL A 80 -8.47 -7.19 -1.48
N ALA A 81 -9.23 -8.28 -1.30
CA ALA A 81 -9.78 -9.05 -2.41
C ALA A 81 -10.65 -8.16 -3.32
N ASP A 82 -11.51 -7.35 -2.73
CA ASP A 82 -12.37 -6.42 -3.48
C ASP A 82 -11.56 -5.41 -4.28
N VAL A 83 -10.54 -4.77 -3.70
CA VAL A 83 -9.68 -3.82 -4.44
C VAL A 83 -9.00 -4.50 -5.62
N ILE A 84 -8.46 -5.71 -5.43
CA ILE A 84 -7.82 -6.48 -6.51
C ILE A 84 -8.82 -6.83 -7.62
N VAL A 85 -10.05 -7.22 -7.26
CA VAL A 85 -11.11 -7.48 -8.23
C VAL A 85 -11.45 -6.22 -9.03
N GLN A 86 -11.54 -5.06 -8.38
CA GLN A 86 -11.83 -3.80 -9.07
C GLN A 86 -10.69 -3.38 -10.00
N LEU A 87 -9.43 -3.51 -9.57
CA LEU A 87 -8.26 -3.24 -10.43
C LEU A 87 -8.27 -4.14 -11.68
N ARG A 88 -8.56 -5.44 -11.52
CA ARG A 88 -8.72 -6.38 -12.66
C ARG A 88 -9.85 -5.99 -13.59
N ALA A 89 -11.01 -5.62 -13.05
CA ALA A 89 -12.15 -5.17 -13.85
C ALA A 89 -11.81 -3.94 -14.71
N MET A 90 -10.89 -3.09 -14.21
CA MET A 90 -10.39 -1.90 -14.90
C MET A 90 -9.15 -2.16 -15.77
N LYS A 91 -8.72 -3.42 -15.94
CA LYS A 91 -7.52 -3.83 -16.71
C LYS A 91 -6.22 -3.23 -16.16
N ALA A 92 -6.13 -3.12 -14.84
CA ALA A 92 -5.03 -2.52 -14.10
C ALA A 92 -4.22 -3.55 -13.30
N GLU A 93 -4.09 -4.78 -13.82
CA GLU A 93 -3.38 -5.89 -13.14
C GLU A 93 -1.88 -5.64 -12.96
N GLY A 94 -1.31 -4.67 -13.67
CA GLY A 94 0.06 -4.22 -13.48
C GLY A 94 0.30 -3.44 -12.19
N VAL A 95 -0.76 -2.87 -11.59
CA VAL A 95 -0.66 -2.10 -10.35
C VAL A 95 -0.42 -3.05 -9.17
N LYS A 96 0.70 -2.90 -8.49
CA LYS A 96 1.05 -3.75 -7.33
C LYS A 96 0.20 -3.37 -6.13
N VAL A 97 -0.25 -4.37 -5.36
CA VAL A 97 -1.00 -4.13 -4.12
C VAL A 97 -0.17 -4.58 -2.94
N PHE A 98 0.08 -3.68 -1.99
CA PHE A 98 0.60 -4.01 -0.67
C PHE A 98 -0.41 -3.62 0.39
N VAL A 99 -0.32 -4.24 1.57
CA VAL A 99 -1.24 -3.99 2.67
C VAL A 99 -0.47 -3.73 3.95
N GLY A 100 -1.01 -2.90 4.83
CA GLY A 100 -0.46 -2.74 6.17
C GLY A 100 -1.48 -2.38 7.23
N GLY A 101 -1.06 -2.49 8.48
CA GLY A 101 -1.91 -2.29 9.67
C GLY A 101 -1.83 -3.47 10.64
N THR A 102 -2.94 -3.78 11.30
CA THR A 102 -3.03 -4.89 12.26
C THR A 102 -3.45 -6.15 11.53
N ILE A 103 -2.48 -6.86 10.96
CA ILE A 103 -2.72 -8.02 10.09
C ILE A 103 -2.15 -9.28 10.75
N PRO A 104 -3.01 -10.22 11.19
CA PRO A 104 -2.56 -11.46 11.83
C PRO A 104 -1.67 -12.29 10.90
N ALA A 105 -0.62 -12.91 11.46
CA ALA A 105 0.38 -13.65 10.68
C ALA A 105 -0.22 -14.81 9.87
N GLU A 106 -1.26 -15.46 10.41
CA GLU A 106 -1.99 -16.54 9.76
C GLU A 106 -2.69 -16.11 8.45
N ASP A 107 -3.01 -14.82 8.31
CA ASP A 107 -3.69 -14.29 7.12
C ASP A 107 -2.72 -13.87 6.01
N HIS A 108 -1.41 -13.83 6.27
CA HIS A 108 -0.41 -13.35 5.30
C HIS A 108 -0.33 -14.26 4.07
N ALA A 109 -0.41 -15.58 4.26
CA ALA A 109 -0.38 -16.55 3.16
C ALA A 109 -1.60 -16.38 2.24
N HIS A 110 -2.77 -16.14 2.82
CA HIS A 110 -3.99 -15.88 2.07
C HIS A 110 -3.88 -14.60 1.24
N LEU A 111 -3.41 -13.50 1.86
CA LEU A 111 -3.22 -12.21 1.18
C LEU A 111 -2.24 -12.33 0.02
N ARG A 112 -1.10 -13.01 0.21
CA ARG A 112 -0.15 -13.28 -0.88
C ARG A 112 -0.79 -14.11 -2.01
N GLY A 113 -1.62 -15.09 -1.65
CA GLY A 113 -2.39 -15.88 -2.63
C GLY A 113 -3.38 -15.07 -3.48
N LEU A 114 -3.86 -13.93 -2.98
CA LEU A 114 -4.69 -12.99 -3.76
C LEU A 114 -3.87 -12.14 -4.76
N GLY A 115 -2.56 -12.06 -4.58
CA GLY A 115 -1.65 -11.23 -5.38
C GLY A 115 -1.06 -10.03 -4.63
N VAL A 116 -1.17 -9.97 -3.30
CA VAL A 116 -0.50 -8.94 -2.50
C VAL A 116 1.01 -9.13 -2.55
N SER A 117 1.75 -8.07 -2.92
CA SER A 117 3.21 -8.10 -3.04
C SER A 117 3.93 -8.04 -1.70
N ALA A 118 3.38 -7.32 -0.72
CA ALA A 118 3.96 -7.16 0.61
C ALA A 118 2.88 -6.92 1.69
N VAL A 119 3.18 -7.37 2.91
CA VAL A 119 2.35 -7.18 4.10
C VAL A 119 3.20 -6.50 5.17
N PHE A 120 2.80 -5.30 5.60
CA PHE A 120 3.52 -4.48 6.57
C PHE A 120 2.73 -4.35 7.87
N THR A 121 3.19 -4.99 8.94
CA THR A 121 2.53 -4.92 10.25
C THR A 121 2.94 -3.67 11.03
N ALA A 122 2.10 -3.24 11.97
CA ALA A 122 2.28 -1.98 12.71
C ALA A 122 3.57 -1.90 13.56
N ASP A 123 4.22 -3.03 13.81
CA ASP A 123 5.48 -3.18 14.55
C ASP A 123 6.73 -3.13 13.64
N MET A 124 6.58 -3.11 12.32
CA MET A 124 7.71 -3.07 11.41
C MET A 124 8.40 -1.68 11.41
N PRO A 125 9.74 -1.62 11.48
CA PRO A 125 10.49 -0.39 11.30
C PRO A 125 10.22 0.25 9.93
N LEU A 126 10.09 1.58 9.91
CA LEU A 126 9.76 2.34 8.69
C LEU A 126 10.80 2.17 7.59
N GLU A 127 12.08 2.06 7.97
CA GLU A 127 13.19 1.85 7.05
C GLU A 127 13.08 0.49 6.36
N ARG A 128 12.60 -0.53 7.08
CA ARG A 128 12.35 -1.85 6.53
C ARG A 128 11.17 -1.83 5.56
N VAL A 129 10.10 -1.09 5.87
CA VAL A 129 8.96 -0.91 4.94
C VAL A 129 9.43 -0.31 3.61
N VAL A 130 10.27 0.73 3.65
CA VAL A 130 10.80 1.37 2.43
C VAL A 130 11.67 0.39 1.64
N ALA A 131 12.59 -0.31 2.31
CA ALA A 131 13.50 -1.25 1.66
C ALA A 131 12.76 -2.41 0.99
N GLU A 132 11.85 -3.07 1.71
CA GLU A 132 11.06 -4.18 1.19
C GLU A 132 10.08 -3.73 0.09
N LEU A 133 9.48 -2.54 0.22
CA LEU A 133 8.62 -2.01 -0.83
C LEU A 133 9.41 -1.74 -2.11
N ALA A 134 10.58 -1.11 -2.00
CA ALA A 134 11.44 -0.84 -3.16
C ALA A 134 11.83 -2.13 -3.90
N GLU A 135 12.16 -3.19 -3.18
CA GLU A 135 12.43 -4.52 -3.77
C GLU A 135 11.19 -5.12 -4.43
N SER A 136 10.03 -5.05 -3.77
CA SER A 136 8.78 -5.61 -4.31
C SER A 136 8.27 -4.93 -5.58
N LEU A 137 8.72 -3.69 -5.81
CA LEU A 137 8.33 -2.87 -6.95
C LEU A 137 9.37 -2.90 -8.08
N ALA A 138 10.60 -3.36 -7.82
CA ALA A 138 11.67 -3.50 -8.83
C ALA A 138 11.30 -4.49 -9.93
#